data_AF-A0A1J5TWX7-F1
#
_entry.id   AF-A0A1J5TWX7-F1
#
_cell.length_a   1.000
_cell.length_b   1.000
_cell.length_c   1.000
_cell.angle_alpha   90.00
_cell.angle_beta   90.00
_cell.angle_gamma   90.00
#
_symmetry.space_group_name_H-M   'P 1'
#
loop_
_entity.id
_entity.type
_entity.pdbx_description
1 polymer ?
#
loop_
_entity_poly.entity_id
_entity_poly.type
_entity_poly.pdbx_seq_one_letter_code
_entity_poly.pdbx_strand_id
1 'polypeptide(L)'
;MSEEELGSEIPDFVKKFVPGITRGLSWAKYSKEKAKGTEIKVDAYNESKREGYQTAIKVSSDDIERVFEETKKELWSEAEKFTAAAKEIALQVNSQENKEERDKILSLAKEAARNAGLQGAIAAGWEKGWNEGIANRP
;
A
#
# COMPACT_ATOMS: atom_id res chain seq x y z
N MET A 1 19.27 9.97 9.19
CA MET A 1 20.10 9.70 8.00
C MET A 1 19.24 9.38 6.80
N SER A 2 18.82 10.43 6.10
CA SER A 2 18.25 10.43 4.75
C SER A 2 19.35 10.22 3.69
N GLU A 3 18.97 10.01 2.43
CA GLU A 3 19.90 9.93 1.28
C GLU A 3 20.70 11.23 1.09
N GLU A 4 20.10 12.38 1.44
CA GLU A 4 20.79 13.67 1.47
C GLU A 4 21.85 13.72 2.57
N GLU A 5 21.57 13.17 3.76
CA GLU A 5 22.55 13.12 4.85
C GLU A 5 23.71 12.16 4.52
N LEU A 6 23.45 10.93 4.09
CA LEU A 6 24.48 9.95 3.68
C LEU A 6 25.21 10.36 2.40
N GLY A 7 24.50 11.02 1.47
CA GLY A 7 25.08 11.58 0.27
C GLY A 7 25.96 12.78 0.58
N SER A 8 25.58 13.65 1.52
CA SER A 8 26.36 14.84 1.88
C SER A 8 27.74 14.51 2.46
N GLU A 9 27.88 13.35 3.11
CA GLU A 9 29.15 12.84 3.66
C GLU A 9 30.08 12.24 2.59
N ILE A 10 29.55 11.89 1.41
CA ILE A 10 30.34 11.35 0.29
C ILE A 10 30.82 12.52 -0.58
N PRO A 11 32.13 12.70 -0.83
CA PRO A 11 32.63 13.75 -1.71
C PRO A 11 32.04 13.64 -3.13
N ASP A 12 31.68 14.77 -3.74
CA ASP A 12 31.00 14.79 -5.05
C ASP A 12 31.81 14.14 -6.18
N PHE A 13 33.15 14.16 -6.05
CA PHE A 13 34.06 13.41 -6.92
C PHE A 13 33.78 11.90 -6.88
N VAL A 14 33.56 11.31 -5.71
CA VAL A 14 33.30 9.87 -5.56
C VAL A 14 31.94 9.49 -6.14
N LYS A 15 30.92 10.34 -5.95
CA LYS A 15 29.59 10.16 -6.58
C LYS A 15 29.65 10.19 -8.11
N LYS A 16 30.55 11.01 -8.67
CA LYS A 16 30.74 11.19 -10.11
C LYS A 16 31.43 9.98 -10.79
N PHE A 17 32.36 9.32 -10.08
CA PHE A 17 33.21 8.28 -10.68
C PHE A 17 32.89 6.84 -10.26
N VAL A 18 32.04 6.62 -9.25
CA VAL A 18 31.64 5.28 -8.80
C VAL A 18 30.12 5.08 -8.90
N PRO A 19 29.59 4.72 -10.08
CA PRO A 19 28.16 4.49 -10.29
C PRO A 19 27.55 3.40 -9.39
N GLY A 20 28.38 2.52 -8.82
CA GLY A 20 27.94 1.45 -7.92
C GLY A 20 27.48 1.93 -6.54
N ILE A 21 28.06 3.01 -6.02
CA ILE A 21 27.75 3.52 -4.67
C ILE A 21 26.36 4.19 -4.66
N THR A 22 26.06 5.00 -5.67
CA THR A 22 24.75 5.64 -5.83
C THR A 22 23.65 4.62 -6.11
N ARG A 23 23.93 3.56 -6.89
CA ARG A 23 23.00 2.44 -7.08
C ARG A 23 22.75 1.66 -5.78
N GLY A 24 23.79 1.35 -5.00
CA GLY A 24 23.66 0.67 -3.71
C GLY A 24 22.81 1.43 -2.70
N LEU A 25 23.01 2.75 -2.59
CA LEU A 25 22.19 3.63 -1.73
C LEU A 25 20.72 3.66 -2.17
N SER A 26 20.46 3.74 -3.47
CA SER A 26 19.08 3.72 -4.01
C SER A 26 18.35 2.40 -3.71
N TRP A 27 19.06 1.27 -3.74
CA TRP A 27 18.52 -0.04 -3.37
C TRP A 27 18.23 -0.15 -1.87
N ALA A 28 19.12 0.36 -1.02
CA ALA A 28 18.91 0.38 0.43
C ALA A 28 17.69 1.23 0.81
N LYS A 29 17.53 2.40 0.19
CA LYS A 29 16.35 3.26 0.37
C LYS A 29 15.07 2.56 -0.10
N TYR A 30 15.09 1.99 -1.30
CA TYR A 30 13.95 1.23 -1.82
C TYR A 30 13.54 0.10 -0.87
N SER A 31 14.50 -0.68 -0.38
CA SER A 31 14.24 -1.78 0.57
C SER A 31 13.62 -1.27 1.87
N LYS A 32 14.12 -0.16 2.41
CA LYS A 32 13.58 0.45 3.65
C LYS A 32 12.16 0.98 3.45
N GLU A 33 11.90 1.65 2.32
CA GLU A 33 10.55 2.13 1.99
C GLU A 33 9.57 0.98 1.76
N LYS A 34 10.03 -0.13 1.17
CA LYS A 34 9.21 -1.33 0.99
C LYS A 34 8.90 -2.03 2.31
N ALA A 35 9.87 -2.13 3.22
CA ALA A 35 9.66 -2.67 4.56
C ALA A 35 8.60 -1.86 5.31
N LYS A 36 8.75 -0.53 5.39
CA LYS A 36 7.76 0.36 6.01
C LYS A 36 6.36 0.24 5.39
N GLY A 37 6.29 0.20 4.06
CA GLY A 37 5.03 0.02 3.36
C GLY A 37 4.38 -1.34 3.59
N THR A 38 5.17 -2.36 3.97
CA THR A 38 4.66 -3.68 4.34
C THR A 38 4.13 -3.67 5.78
N GLU A 39 4.87 -3.06 6.71
CA GLU A 39 4.44 -2.89 8.11
C GLU A 39 3.09 -2.19 8.19
N ILE A 40 2.92 -1.04 7.51
CA ILE A 40 1.65 -0.29 7.48
C ILE A 40 0.48 -1.17 6.99
N LYS A 41 0.71 -2.00 5.97
CA LYS A 41 -0.32 -2.90 5.43
C LYS A 41 -0.66 -4.02 6.39
N VAL A 42 0.35 -4.59 7.07
CA VAL A 42 0.15 -5.62 8.08
C VAL A 42 -0.66 -5.07 9.26
N ASP A 43 -0.35 -3.86 9.72
CA ASP A 43 -1.10 -3.20 10.78
C ASP A 43 -2.55 -2.94 10.37
N ALA A 44 -2.77 -2.38 9.18
CA ALA A 44 -4.11 -2.14 8.65
C ALA A 44 -4.91 -3.43 8.46
N TYR A 45 -4.28 -4.50 7.97
CA TYR A 45 -4.88 -5.82 7.85
C TYR A 45 -5.31 -6.34 9.23
N ASN A 46 -4.44 -6.28 10.23
CA ASN A 46 -4.72 -6.80 11.57
C ASN A 46 -5.81 -5.99 12.29
N GLU A 47 -5.81 -4.67 12.12
CA GLU A 47 -6.85 -3.79 12.65
C GLU A 47 -8.20 -4.14 12.03
N SER A 48 -8.27 -4.14 10.69
CA SER A 48 -9.50 -4.43 9.98
C SER A 48 -10.00 -5.85 10.21
N LYS A 49 -9.08 -6.82 10.39
CA LYS A 49 -9.42 -8.17 10.83
C LYS A 49 -10.12 -8.17 12.20
N ARG A 50 -9.65 -7.36 13.15
CA ARG A 50 -10.30 -7.24 14.45
C ARG A 50 -11.71 -6.66 14.31
N GLU A 51 -11.86 -5.64 13.48
CA GLU A 51 -13.17 -5.02 13.19
C GLU A 51 -14.14 -6.03 12.55
N GLY A 52 -13.70 -6.74 11.50
CA GLY A 52 -14.51 -7.78 10.84
C GLY A 52 -14.97 -8.85 11.81
N TYR A 53 -14.08 -9.32 12.70
CA TYR A 53 -14.43 -10.28 13.74
C TYR A 53 -15.48 -9.72 14.71
N GLN A 54 -15.28 -8.50 15.21
CA GLN A 54 -16.18 -7.86 16.16
C GLN A 54 -17.57 -7.61 15.56
N THR A 55 -17.64 -7.21 14.31
CA THR A 55 -18.90 -7.05 13.58
C THR A 55 -19.58 -8.41 13.40
N ALA A 56 -18.83 -9.42 12.98
CA ALA A 56 -19.34 -10.77 12.78
C ALA A 56 -19.90 -11.40 14.06
N ILE A 57 -19.36 -11.17 15.25
CA ILE A 57 -19.95 -11.72 16.49
C ILE A 57 -21.18 -10.94 16.99
N LYS A 58 -21.39 -9.69 16.53
CA LYS A 58 -22.47 -8.81 16.99
C LYS A 58 -23.69 -8.77 16.08
N VAL A 59 -23.52 -9.01 14.79
CA VAL A 59 -24.62 -8.91 13.82
C VAL A 59 -25.69 -9.98 14.08
N SER A 60 -26.96 -9.67 13.84
CA SER A 60 -28.06 -10.63 14.00
C SER A 60 -27.90 -11.80 13.03
N SER A 61 -28.49 -12.96 13.33
CA SER A 61 -28.45 -14.12 12.41
C SER A 61 -29.14 -13.85 11.08
N ASP A 62 -30.22 -13.06 11.09
CA ASP A 62 -31.00 -12.73 9.90
C ASP A 62 -30.26 -11.75 8.97
N ASP A 63 -29.30 -10.99 9.52
CA ASP A 63 -28.55 -9.97 8.79
C ASP A 63 -27.15 -10.40 8.33
N ILE A 64 -26.69 -11.62 8.69
CA ILE A 64 -25.31 -12.09 8.41
C ILE A 64 -24.94 -11.88 6.94
N GLU A 65 -25.72 -12.46 6.04
CA GLU A 65 -25.39 -12.48 4.61
C GLU A 65 -25.46 -11.08 4.00
N ARG A 66 -26.47 -10.29 4.38
CA ARG A 66 -26.61 -8.91 3.91
C ARG A 66 -25.41 -8.06 4.34
N VAL A 67 -25.07 -8.06 5.62
CA VAL A 67 -23.97 -7.24 6.15
C VAL A 67 -22.62 -7.70 5.57
N PHE A 68 -22.42 -9.01 5.42
CA PHE A 68 -21.21 -9.51 4.79
C PHE A 68 -21.04 -8.97 3.37
N GLU A 69 -22.04 -9.17 2.51
CA GLU A 69 -21.94 -8.81 1.09
C GLU A 69 -21.89 -7.29 0.88
N GLU A 70 -22.66 -6.51 1.66
CA GLU A 70 -22.64 -5.05 1.58
C GLU A 70 -21.27 -4.48 1.98
N THR A 71 -20.75 -4.85 3.14
CA THR A 71 -19.47 -4.32 3.62
C THR A 71 -18.30 -4.82 2.79
N LYS A 72 -18.31 -6.11 2.39
CA LYS A 72 -17.31 -6.67 1.47
C LYS A 72 -17.27 -5.88 0.16
N LYS A 73 -18.43 -5.66 -0.44
CA LYS A 73 -18.53 -4.92 -1.71
C LYS A 73 -18.02 -3.49 -1.55
N GLU A 74 -18.37 -2.81 -0.47
CA GLU A 74 -17.91 -1.46 -0.20
C GLU A 74 -16.37 -1.38 -0.12
N LEU A 75 -15.75 -2.21 0.74
CA LEU A 75 -14.30 -2.23 0.94
C LEU A 75 -13.54 -2.58 -0.34
N TRP A 76 -13.99 -3.58 -1.09
CA TRP A 76 -13.37 -3.93 -2.37
C TRP A 76 -13.59 -2.87 -3.44
N SER A 77 -14.75 -2.22 -3.48
CA SER A 77 -15.00 -1.14 -4.45
C SER A 77 -14.05 0.04 -4.22
N GLU A 78 -13.68 0.32 -2.96
CA GLU A 78 -12.69 1.33 -2.64
C GLU A 78 -11.29 0.90 -3.09
N ALA A 79 -10.88 -0.33 -2.79
CA ALA A 79 -9.61 -0.89 -3.27
C ALA A 79 -9.49 -0.88 -4.81
N GLU A 80 -10.58 -1.19 -5.51
CA GLU A 80 -10.66 -1.13 -6.97
C GLU A 80 -10.51 0.30 -7.51
N LYS A 81 -11.18 1.28 -6.90
CA LYS A 81 -11.04 2.71 -7.27
C LYS A 81 -9.60 3.18 -7.16
N PHE A 82 -8.92 2.88 -6.05
CA PHE A 82 -7.52 3.25 -5.88
C PHE A 82 -6.61 2.51 -6.87
N THR A 83 -6.91 1.24 -7.16
CA THR A 83 -6.15 0.45 -8.14
C THR A 83 -6.31 1.02 -9.55
N ALA A 84 -7.53 1.42 -9.94
CA ALA A 84 -7.80 2.05 -11.22
C ALA A 84 -7.05 3.39 -11.34
N ALA A 85 -7.14 4.25 -10.32
CA ALA A 85 -6.41 5.51 -10.29
C ALA A 85 -4.88 5.31 -10.38
N ALA A 86 -4.33 4.35 -9.63
CA ALA A 86 -2.91 4.02 -9.69
C ALA A 86 -2.48 3.56 -11.10
N LYS A 87 -3.34 2.78 -11.77
CA LYS A 87 -3.10 2.32 -13.15
C LYS A 87 -3.12 3.48 -14.14
N GLU A 88 -4.10 4.38 -14.04
CA GLU A 88 -4.20 5.56 -14.90
C GLU A 88 -2.96 6.46 -14.80
N ILE A 89 -2.50 6.73 -13.57
CA ILE A 89 -1.28 7.52 -13.34
C ILE A 89 -0.06 6.78 -13.88
N ALA A 90 0.04 5.46 -13.68
CA ALA A 90 1.17 4.67 -14.18
C ALA A 90 1.27 4.69 -15.72
N LEU A 91 0.15 4.71 -16.43
CA LEU A 91 0.13 4.82 -17.90
C LEU A 91 0.71 6.16 -18.40
N GLN A 92 0.59 7.22 -17.60
CA GLN A 92 1.12 8.55 -17.94
C GLN A 92 2.64 8.65 -17.78
N VAL A 93 3.31 7.73 -17.08
CA VAL A 93 4.76 7.81 -16.83
C VAL A 93 5.56 7.89 -18.12
N ASN A 94 5.21 7.04 -19.10
CA ASN A 94 5.97 6.93 -20.35
C ASN A 94 5.57 7.98 -21.40
N SER A 95 4.51 8.76 -21.16
CA SER A 95 4.06 9.82 -22.08
C SER A 95 4.70 11.18 -21.80
N GLN A 96 5.54 11.31 -20.76
CA GLN A 96 6.17 12.59 -20.40
C GLN A 96 7.40 12.88 -21.26
N GLU A 97 7.52 14.13 -21.71
CA GLU A 97 8.55 14.60 -22.65
C GLU A 97 9.93 14.69 -22.01
N ASN A 98 9.99 15.08 -20.73
CA ASN A 98 11.24 15.26 -19.99
C ASN A 98 11.33 14.35 -18.75
N LYS A 99 12.54 14.25 -18.23
CA LYS A 99 12.87 13.36 -17.11
C LYS A 99 12.23 13.85 -15.81
N GLU A 100 12.21 15.16 -15.58
CA GLU A 100 11.68 15.77 -14.37
C GLU A 100 10.17 15.50 -14.21
N GLU A 101 9.40 15.61 -15.29
CA GLU A 101 7.97 15.25 -15.31
C GLU A 101 7.76 13.75 -15.15
N ARG A 102 8.56 12.93 -15.84
CA ARG A 102 8.51 11.47 -15.68
C ARG A 102 8.73 11.05 -14.23
N ASP A 103 9.72 11.65 -13.55
CA ASP A 103 10.04 11.34 -12.16
C ASP A 103 8.91 11.79 -11.21
N LYS A 104 8.25 12.92 -11.48
CA LYS A 104 7.06 13.37 -10.74
C LYS A 104 5.89 12.39 -10.88
N ILE A 105 5.52 12.02 -12.11
CA ILE A 105 4.43 11.06 -12.36
C ILE A 105 4.77 9.69 -11.77
N LEU A 106 6.03 9.26 -11.86
CA LEU A 106 6.48 8.00 -11.24
C LEU A 106 6.33 8.02 -9.71
N SER A 107 6.59 9.16 -9.06
CA SER A 107 6.37 9.32 -7.62
C SER A 107 4.89 9.21 -7.27
N LEU A 108 4.01 9.90 -8.02
CA LEU A 108 2.56 9.83 -7.84
C LEU A 108 2.03 8.41 -8.06
N ALA A 109 2.50 7.71 -9.09
CA ALA A 109 2.12 6.32 -9.35
C ALA A 109 2.49 5.40 -8.18
N LYS A 110 3.68 5.58 -7.59
CA LYS A 110 4.12 4.81 -6.42
C LYS A 110 3.25 5.07 -5.20
N GLU A 111 2.87 6.32 -4.95
CA GLU A 111 1.98 6.69 -3.85
C GLU A 111 0.58 6.11 -4.04
N ALA A 112 -0.01 6.29 -5.23
CA ALA A 112 -1.30 5.72 -5.57
C ALA A 112 -1.31 4.18 -5.41
N ALA A 113 -0.26 3.50 -5.86
CA ALA A 113 -0.12 2.05 -5.69
C ALA A 113 0.04 1.61 -4.22
N ARG A 114 0.66 2.45 -3.37
CA ARG A 114 0.74 2.20 -1.92
C ARG A 114 -0.65 2.27 -1.30
N ASN A 115 -1.43 3.30 -1.63
CA ASN A 115 -2.80 3.50 -1.14
C ASN A 115 -3.73 2.37 -1.60
N ALA A 116 -3.64 1.96 -2.88
CA ALA A 116 -4.39 0.82 -3.40
C ALA A 116 -4.06 -0.47 -2.63
N GLY A 117 -2.78 -0.73 -2.39
CA GLY A 117 -2.35 -1.90 -1.62
C GLY A 117 -2.71 -1.83 -0.13
N LEU A 118 -2.87 -0.63 0.44
CA LEU A 118 -3.35 -0.44 1.81
C LEU A 118 -4.83 -0.80 1.91
N GLN A 119 -5.65 -0.28 0.99
CA GLN A 119 -7.08 -0.58 0.95
C GLN A 119 -7.36 -2.07 0.67
N GLY A 120 -6.57 -2.70 -0.20
CA GLY A 120 -6.64 -4.15 -0.39
C GLY A 120 -6.31 -4.93 0.89
N ALA A 121 -5.38 -4.45 1.72
CA ALA A 121 -5.06 -5.07 2.99
C ALA A 121 -6.20 -4.93 4.02
N ILE A 122 -6.86 -3.77 4.05
CA ILE A 122 -8.05 -3.52 4.87
C ILE A 122 -9.18 -4.47 4.45
N ALA A 123 -9.56 -4.51 3.17
CA ALA A 123 -10.61 -5.38 2.66
C ALA A 123 -10.36 -6.86 2.99
N ALA A 124 -9.16 -7.36 2.71
CA ALA A 124 -8.78 -8.74 3.00
C ALA A 124 -8.74 -9.04 4.52
N GLY A 125 -8.28 -8.07 5.32
CA GLY A 125 -8.28 -8.17 6.78
C GLY A 125 -9.69 -8.34 7.31
N TRP A 126 -10.59 -7.43 6.94
CA TRP A 126 -11.98 -7.45 7.35
C TRP A 126 -12.67 -8.78 7.02
N GLU A 127 -12.57 -9.25 5.76
CA GLU A 127 -13.16 -10.53 5.35
C GLU A 127 -12.63 -11.70 6.17
N LYS A 128 -11.31 -11.74 6.42
CA LYS A 128 -10.72 -12.79 7.24
C LYS A 128 -11.28 -12.75 8.65
N GLY A 129 -11.34 -11.56 9.24
CA GLY A 129 -11.90 -11.32 10.56
C GLY A 129 -13.35 -11.76 10.67
N TRP A 130 -14.15 -11.36 9.69
CA TRP A 130 -15.55 -11.72 9.60
C TRP A 130 -15.75 -13.23 9.59
N ASN A 131 -15.06 -13.94 8.69
CA ASN A 131 -15.17 -15.39 8.55
C ASN A 131 -14.76 -16.13 9.84
N GLU A 132 -13.69 -15.66 10.51
CA GLU A 132 -13.31 -16.17 11.82
C GLU A 132 -14.37 -15.88 12.89
N GLY A 133 -14.99 -14.70 12.88
CA GLY A 133 -16.04 -14.33 13.81
C GLY A 133 -17.30 -15.17 13.64
N ILE A 134 -17.76 -15.38 12.40
CA ILE A 134 -18.91 -16.26 12.12
C ILE A 134 -18.65 -17.70 12.57
N ALA A 135 -17.45 -18.24 12.30
CA ALA A 135 -17.09 -19.59 12.67
C ALA A 135 -17.01 -19.81 14.19
N ASN A 136 -16.75 -18.75 14.97
CA ASN A 136 -16.64 -18.79 16.44
C ASN A 136 -17.86 -18.18 17.14
N ARG A 137 -18.99 -18.02 16.43
CA ARG A 137 -20.23 -17.60 17.07
C ARG A 137 -20.71 -18.64 18.10
N PRO A 138 -21.13 -18.21 19.29
CA PRO A 138 -21.77 -19.08 20.27
C PRO A 138 -23.16 -19.55 19.82
#